data_AF-A0A3C0V5G8-F1
#
_entry.id   AF-A0A3C0V5G8-F1
#
_cell.length_a   1.000
_cell.length_b   1.000
_cell.length_c   1.000
_cell.angle_alpha   90.00
_cell.angle_beta   90.00
_cell.angle_gamma   90.00
#
_symmetry.space_group_name_H-M   'P 1'
#
loop_
_entity.id
_entity.type
_entity.pdbx_description
1 polymer ?
#
loop_
_entity_poly.entity_id
_entity_poly.type
_entity_poly.pdbx_seq_one_letter_code
_entity_poly.pdbx_strand_id
1 'polypeptide(L)'
;MRFSTEERKIKKSEAIRIFFFVFFCAIALLLYCSKSSAEIIDRVVAYVDEAAVTLSELRDYYSETKKTTDITEEEALNSMINHIVLLKEAGTMKLEAHTDDELLKDYIDIKIGSLILIKEDAVISFYNEHTNEFKGQDYLTVRDGIEKYLFELEINKQLKKHLEELRGKAEIKIQLTGK
;
A
#
# COMPACT_ATOMS: atom_id res chain seq x y z
N MET A 1 6.76 86.50 21.79
CA MET A 1 7.38 85.16 21.74
C MET A 1 6.33 84.09 22.13
N ARG A 2 5.42 83.71 21.21
CA ARG A 2 4.36 82.69 21.46
C ARG A 2 4.19 81.66 20.32
N PHE A 3 4.95 81.79 19.22
CA PHE A 3 4.81 80.93 18.04
C PHE A 3 5.41 79.51 18.19
N SER A 4 6.31 79.26 19.16
CA SER A 4 6.96 77.94 19.27
C SER A 4 6.12 76.84 19.93
N THR A 5 4.94 77.18 20.47
CA THR A 5 4.08 76.23 21.21
C THR A 5 3.03 75.59 20.31
N GLU A 6 2.53 76.32 19.30
CA GLU A 6 1.56 75.84 18.30
C GLU A 6 2.22 74.84 17.33
N GLU A 7 3.39 75.17 16.78
CA GLU A 7 4.14 74.29 15.87
C GLU A 7 4.55 72.96 16.54
N ARG A 8 4.88 73.01 17.85
CA ARG A 8 5.16 71.81 18.64
C ARG A 8 3.93 70.93 18.87
N LYS A 9 2.73 71.52 18.93
CA LYS A 9 1.47 70.77 19.04
C LYS A 9 1.10 70.08 17.72
N ILE A 10 1.27 70.77 16.60
CA ILE A 10 1.00 70.22 15.25
C ILE A 10 1.97 69.05 14.97
N LYS A 11 3.26 69.22 15.26
CA LYS A 11 4.29 68.17 15.03
C LYS A 11 4.09 66.94 15.94
N LYS A 12 3.60 67.15 17.18
CA LYS A 12 3.17 66.04 18.07
C LYS A 12 1.92 65.32 17.55
N SER A 13 0.96 66.04 16.99
CA SER A 13 -0.26 65.45 16.42
C SER A 13 0.04 64.54 15.23
N GLU A 14 0.97 64.93 14.35
CA GLU A 14 1.38 64.11 13.20
C GLU A 14 2.15 62.86 13.65
N ALA A 15 3.04 62.97 14.64
CA ALA A 15 3.75 61.83 15.21
C ALA A 15 2.80 60.81 15.88
N ILE A 16 1.75 61.29 16.55
CA ILE A 16 0.71 60.44 17.15
C ILE A 16 -0.08 59.70 16.05
N ARG A 17 -0.43 60.37 14.96
CA ARG A 17 -1.13 59.74 13.81
C ARG A 17 -0.29 58.64 13.16
N ILE A 18 1.00 58.90 12.94
CA ILE A 18 1.94 57.89 12.40
C ILE A 18 2.07 56.71 13.35
N PHE A 19 2.18 56.95 14.66
CA PHE A 19 2.24 55.89 15.66
C PHE A 19 0.99 55.00 15.64
N PHE A 20 -0.21 55.61 15.59
CA PHE A 20 -1.46 54.85 15.47
C PHE A 20 -1.57 54.09 14.15
N PHE A 21 -1.10 54.66 13.04
CA PHE A 21 -1.09 53.97 11.74
C PHE A 21 -0.15 52.77 11.76
N VAL A 22 1.07 52.91 12.27
CA VAL A 22 2.03 51.81 12.42
C VAL A 22 1.50 50.75 13.38
N PHE A 23 0.88 51.16 14.50
CA PHE A 23 0.25 50.25 15.46
C PHE A 23 -0.92 49.47 14.82
N PHE A 24 -1.75 50.13 14.02
CA PHE A 24 -2.85 49.50 13.29
C PHE A 24 -2.33 48.54 12.22
N CYS A 25 -1.29 48.90 11.47
CA CYS A 25 -0.62 48.00 10.53
C CYS A 25 0.00 46.78 11.23
N ALA A 26 0.62 46.97 12.41
CA ALA A 26 1.19 45.88 13.19
C ALA A 26 0.10 44.92 13.71
N ILE A 27 -1.03 45.44 14.18
CA ILE A 27 -2.19 44.61 14.59
C ILE A 27 -2.76 43.86 13.39
N ALA A 28 -2.91 44.51 12.24
CA ALA A 28 -3.39 43.85 11.03
C ALA A 28 -2.47 42.68 10.63
N LEU A 29 -1.15 42.88 10.64
CA LEU A 29 -0.17 41.83 10.35
C LEU A 29 -0.25 40.66 11.35
N LEU A 30 -0.46 40.94 12.64
CA LEU A 30 -0.64 39.90 13.66
C LEU A 30 -1.93 39.09 13.46
N LEU A 31 -3.02 39.72 13.02
CA LEU A 31 -4.30 39.04 12.74
C LEU A 31 -4.23 38.13 11.49
N TYR A 32 -3.42 38.49 10.49
CA TYR A 32 -3.21 37.68 9.28
C TYR A 32 -2.23 36.51 9.49
N CYS A 33 -1.34 36.58 10.47
CA CYS A 33 -0.35 35.52 10.73
C CYS A 33 -0.95 34.25 11.38
N SER A 34 -2.15 34.34 11.96
CA SER A 34 -2.74 33.27 12.78
C SER A 34 -3.39 32.11 12.00
N LYS A 35 -3.23 32.04 10.67
CA LYS A 35 -3.87 31.02 9.81
C LYS A 35 -2.89 30.12 9.06
N SER A 36 -1.75 29.81 9.66
CA SER A 36 -0.90 28.74 9.15
C SER A 36 -1.31 27.42 9.79
N SER A 37 -2.19 26.66 9.13
CA SER A 37 -2.52 25.29 9.52
C SER A 37 -1.71 24.32 8.67
N ALA A 38 -0.95 23.44 9.32
CA ALA A 38 -0.41 22.25 8.69
C ALA A 38 -1.34 21.08 9.03
N GLU A 39 -1.96 20.50 8.01
CA GLU A 39 -2.83 19.33 8.15
C GLU A 39 -2.12 18.11 7.53
N ILE A 40 -2.21 16.96 8.21
CA ILE A 40 -1.71 15.70 7.67
C ILE A 40 -2.73 15.22 6.63
N ILE A 41 -2.34 15.22 5.36
CA ILE A 41 -3.23 14.83 4.26
C ILE A 41 -3.52 13.32 4.31
N ASP A 42 -2.48 12.51 4.47
CA ASP A 42 -2.61 11.06 4.58
C ASP A 42 -1.47 10.46 5.41
N ARG A 43 -1.77 9.38 6.12
CA ARG A 43 -0.83 8.70 7.02
C ARG A 43 -0.25 7.48 6.32
N VAL A 44 1.05 7.24 6.48
CA VAL A 44 1.69 6.02 6.01
C VAL A 44 1.51 4.90 7.04
N VAL A 45 0.95 3.78 6.61
CA VAL A 45 0.66 2.61 7.46
C VAL A 45 1.71 1.51 7.33
N ALA A 46 2.44 1.47 6.21
CA ALA A 46 3.59 0.58 6.05
C ALA A 46 4.64 1.18 5.10
N TYR A 47 5.90 0.82 5.35
CA TYR A 47 7.00 1.03 4.41
C TYR A 47 7.55 -0.34 3.99
N VAL A 48 7.83 -0.47 2.70
CA VAL A 48 8.43 -1.65 2.05
C VAL A 48 9.55 -1.14 1.16
N ASP A 49 10.78 -1.18 1.66
CA ASP A 49 11.94 -0.55 1.04
C ASP A 49 11.69 0.94 0.72
N GLU A 50 11.57 1.28 -0.56
CA GLU A 50 11.34 2.65 -1.06
C GLU A 50 9.84 2.95 -1.26
N ALA A 51 8.96 1.93 -1.17
CA ALA A 51 7.53 2.08 -1.33
C ALA A 51 6.85 2.33 0.03
N ALA A 52 5.86 3.22 0.03
CA ALA A 52 5.02 3.51 1.19
C ALA A 52 3.57 3.13 0.86
N VAL A 53 2.88 2.48 1.79
CA VAL A 53 1.45 2.21 1.72
C VAL A 53 0.73 3.21 2.60
N THR A 54 -0.21 3.96 2.04
CA THR A 54 -0.98 4.95 2.79
C THR A 54 -2.26 4.38 3.41
N LEU A 55 -2.84 5.12 4.36
CA LEU A 55 -4.06 4.71 5.04
C LEU A 55 -5.27 4.76 4.10
N SER A 56 -5.33 5.72 3.18
CA SER A 56 -6.41 5.74 2.17
C SER A 56 -6.30 4.54 1.24
N GLU A 57 -5.10 4.24 0.74
CA GLU A 57 -4.86 3.09 -0.14
C GLU A 57 -5.26 1.76 0.54
N LEU A 58 -4.87 1.57 1.81
CA LEU A 58 -5.25 0.38 2.57
C LEU A 58 -6.77 0.28 2.72
N ARG A 59 -7.46 1.38 3.03
CA ARG A 59 -8.92 1.38 3.21
C ARG A 59 -9.65 1.10 1.91
N ASP A 60 -9.20 1.70 0.81
CA ASP A 60 -9.78 1.48 -0.51
C ASP A 60 -9.64 0.01 -0.88
N TYR A 61 -8.42 -0.54 -0.79
CA TYR A 61 -8.14 -1.96 -1.05
C TYR A 61 -8.96 -2.90 -0.14
N TYR A 62 -9.01 -2.60 1.17
CA TYR A 62 -9.79 -3.37 2.14
C TYR A 62 -11.29 -3.36 1.80
N SER A 63 -11.83 -2.19 1.45
CA SER A 63 -13.25 -2.02 1.15
C SER A 63 -13.67 -2.77 -0.12
N GLU A 64 -12.81 -2.80 -1.14
CA GLU A 64 -13.07 -3.56 -2.37
C GLU A 64 -12.97 -5.06 -2.12
N THR A 65 -11.92 -5.50 -1.42
CA THR A 65 -11.68 -6.93 -1.17
C THR A 65 -12.70 -7.54 -0.21
N LYS A 66 -13.17 -6.78 0.78
CA LYS A 66 -14.22 -7.22 1.72
C LYS A 66 -15.54 -7.57 1.04
N LYS A 67 -15.82 -7.02 -0.15
CA LYS A 67 -17.04 -7.35 -0.92
C LYS A 67 -17.02 -8.79 -1.42
N THR A 68 -15.84 -9.33 -1.71
CA THR A 68 -15.66 -10.67 -2.27
C THR A 68 -15.20 -11.70 -1.25
N THR A 69 -14.47 -11.28 -0.21
CA THR A 69 -13.85 -12.18 0.75
C THR A 69 -13.85 -11.57 2.14
N ASP A 70 -14.22 -12.35 3.15
CA ASP A 70 -14.13 -11.91 4.53
C ASP A 70 -12.66 -11.94 4.98
N ILE A 71 -12.06 -10.76 5.06
CA ILE A 71 -10.67 -10.56 5.49
C ILE A 71 -10.60 -9.46 6.55
N THR A 72 -9.51 -9.47 7.31
CA THR A 72 -9.16 -8.41 8.26
C THR A 72 -8.33 -7.30 7.58
N GLU A 73 -8.30 -6.11 8.19
CA GLU A 73 -7.49 -4.98 7.69
C GLU A 73 -5.98 -5.32 7.71
N GLU A 74 -5.55 -6.13 8.68
CA GLU A 74 -4.17 -6.62 8.77
C GLU A 74 -3.82 -7.60 7.64
N GLU A 75 -4.73 -8.51 7.30
CA GLU A 75 -4.56 -9.42 6.15
C GLU A 75 -4.53 -8.64 4.83
N ALA A 76 -5.38 -7.63 4.70
CA ALA A 76 -5.38 -6.74 3.54
C ALA A 76 -4.05 -6.01 3.39
N LEU A 77 -3.52 -5.43 4.48
CA LEU A 77 -2.21 -4.79 4.45
C LEU A 77 -1.09 -5.78 4.11
N ASN A 78 -1.11 -6.98 4.69
CA ASN A 78 -0.13 -8.01 4.37
C ASN A 78 -0.20 -8.44 2.91
N SER A 79 -1.41 -8.50 2.33
CA SER A 79 -1.60 -8.76 0.89
C SER A 79 -0.95 -7.67 0.04
N MET A 80 -1.17 -6.39 0.38
CA MET A 80 -0.54 -5.26 -0.32
C MET A 80 1.00 -5.30 -0.20
N ILE A 81 1.53 -5.60 0.99
CA ILE A 81 2.98 -5.76 1.20
C ILE A 81 3.53 -6.90 0.32
N ASN A 82 2.87 -8.06 0.32
CA ASN A 82 3.27 -9.20 -0.51
C ASN A 82 3.28 -8.82 -2.00
N HIS A 83 2.26 -8.08 -2.45
CA HIS A 83 2.15 -7.59 -3.81
C HIS A 83 3.34 -6.69 -4.20
N ILE A 84 3.68 -5.70 -3.37
CA ILE A 84 4.82 -4.80 -3.61
C ILE A 84 6.14 -5.58 -3.70
N VAL A 85 6.36 -6.50 -2.77
CA VAL A 85 7.60 -7.30 -2.71
C VAL A 85 7.73 -8.19 -3.95
N LEU A 86 6.63 -8.81 -4.40
CA LEU A 86 6.63 -9.63 -5.62
C LEU A 86 6.86 -8.77 -6.87
N LEU A 87 6.21 -7.61 -6.99
CA LEU A 87 6.37 -6.73 -8.14
C LEU A 87 7.80 -6.23 -8.29
N LYS A 88 8.43 -5.87 -7.17
CA LYS A 88 9.83 -5.46 -7.16
C LYS A 88 10.73 -6.55 -7.74
N GLU A 89 10.55 -7.79 -7.31
CA GLU A 89 11.33 -8.93 -7.80
C GLU A 89 11.00 -9.25 -9.26
N ALA A 90 9.73 -9.20 -9.66
CA ALA A 90 9.30 -9.40 -11.04
C ALA A 90 9.92 -8.37 -12.00
N GLY A 91 10.00 -7.11 -11.58
CA GLY A 91 10.65 -6.04 -12.35
C GLY A 91 12.14 -6.32 -12.65
N THR A 92 12.82 -7.13 -11.84
CA THR A 92 14.23 -7.52 -12.11
C THR A 92 14.37 -8.43 -13.33
N MET A 93 13.31 -9.17 -13.68
CA MET A 93 13.30 -10.12 -14.80
C MET A 93 13.03 -9.45 -16.16
N LYS A 94 12.70 -8.16 -16.19
CA LYS A 94 12.42 -7.38 -17.41
C LYS A 94 11.39 -8.04 -18.33
N LEU A 95 10.34 -8.60 -17.75
CA LEU A 95 9.20 -9.13 -18.50
C LEU A 95 8.37 -7.99 -19.08
N GLU A 96 7.80 -8.19 -20.26
CA GLU A 96 6.89 -7.23 -20.89
C GLU A 96 5.45 -7.63 -20.53
N ALA A 97 4.72 -6.74 -19.85
CA ALA A 97 3.32 -6.93 -19.48
C ALA A 97 2.56 -5.60 -19.57
N HIS A 98 1.26 -5.66 -19.80
CA HIS A 98 0.41 -4.47 -19.91
C HIS A 98 -0.08 -3.97 -18.55
N THR A 99 -0.16 -4.85 -17.55
CA THR A 99 -0.57 -4.54 -16.18
C THR A 99 0.33 -5.23 -15.16
N ASP A 100 0.32 -4.71 -13.92
CA ASP A 100 1.02 -5.31 -12.79
C ASP A 100 0.53 -6.74 -12.48
N ASP A 101 -0.78 -6.99 -12.62
CA ASP A 101 -1.37 -8.33 -12.41
C ASP A 101 -0.85 -9.35 -13.45
N GLU A 102 -0.76 -8.93 -14.72
CA GLU A 102 -0.22 -9.76 -15.79
C GLU A 102 1.28 -10.03 -15.56
N LEU A 103 2.03 -8.99 -15.18
CA LEU A 103 3.44 -9.11 -14.84
C LEU A 103 3.69 -10.12 -13.70
N LEU A 104 2.88 -10.05 -12.64
CA LEU A 104 2.98 -10.97 -11.51
C LEU A 104 2.60 -12.39 -11.89
N LYS A 105 1.56 -12.57 -12.69
CA LYS A 105 1.16 -13.88 -13.18
C LYS A 105 2.30 -14.53 -13.97
N ASP A 106 2.87 -13.82 -14.92
CA ASP A 106 3.97 -14.33 -15.75
C ASP A 106 5.22 -14.60 -14.90
N TYR A 107 5.51 -13.72 -13.94
CA TYR A 107 6.57 -13.95 -12.98
C TYR A 107 6.39 -15.25 -12.20
N ILE A 108 5.20 -15.49 -11.63
CA ILE A 108 4.90 -16.71 -10.86
C ILE A 108 5.00 -17.94 -11.76
N ASP A 109 4.39 -17.90 -12.95
CA ASP A 109 4.39 -19.00 -13.90
C ASP A 109 5.83 -19.39 -14.30
N ILE A 110 6.68 -18.40 -14.59
CA ILE A 110 8.07 -18.63 -15.02
C ILE A 110 8.98 -18.99 -13.83
N LYS A 111 8.95 -18.22 -12.75
CA LYS A 111 9.92 -18.36 -11.65
C LYS A 111 9.61 -19.54 -10.75
N ILE A 112 8.33 -19.79 -10.50
CA ILE A 112 7.86 -20.81 -9.56
C ILE A 112 7.28 -22.00 -10.33
N GLY A 113 6.34 -21.73 -11.25
CA GLY A 113 5.64 -22.76 -12.00
C GLY A 113 6.57 -23.68 -12.80
N SER A 114 7.61 -23.12 -13.43
CA SER A 114 8.58 -23.92 -14.22
C SER A 114 9.37 -24.96 -13.42
N LEU A 115 9.42 -24.83 -12.09
CA LEU A 115 10.11 -25.77 -11.21
C LEU A 115 9.22 -26.92 -10.72
N ILE A 116 7.92 -26.86 -10.99
CA ILE A 116 6.94 -27.81 -10.48
C ILE A 116 6.63 -28.84 -11.55
N LEU A 117 6.78 -30.12 -11.19
CA LEU A 117 6.40 -31.26 -12.01
C LEU A 117 5.50 -32.18 -11.19
N ILE A 118 4.26 -32.36 -11.64
CA ILE A 118 3.34 -33.34 -11.07
C ILE A 118 3.58 -34.69 -11.74
N LYS A 119 4.00 -35.68 -10.96
CA LYS A 119 4.20 -37.04 -11.46
C LYS A 119 2.86 -37.75 -11.58
N GLU A 120 2.72 -38.60 -12.60
CA GLU A 120 1.52 -39.42 -12.80
C GLU A 120 1.16 -40.24 -11.55
N ASP A 121 2.15 -40.82 -10.86
CA ASP A 121 1.93 -41.58 -9.62
C ASP A 121 1.22 -40.75 -8.55
N ALA A 122 1.50 -39.45 -8.45
CA ALA A 122 0.85 -38.56 -7.48
C ALA A 122 -0.62 -38.31 -7.84
N VAL A 123 -0.93 -38.18 -9.14
CA VAL A 123 -2.30 -38.01 -9.65
C VAL A 123 -3.13 -39.27 -9.38
N ILE A 124 -2.55 -40.45 -9.64
CA ILE A 124 -3.18 -41.74 -9.35
C ILE A 124 -3.42 -41.91 -7.85
N SER A 125 -2.41 -41.64 -7.01
CA SER A 125 -2.55 -41.70 -5.55
C SER A 125 -3.66 -40.78 -5.05
N PHE A 126 -3.70 -39.53 -5.51
CA PHE A 126 -4.74 -38.57 -5.12
C PHE A 126 -6.14 -39.05 -5.50
N TYR A 127 -6.31 -39.55 -6.73
CA TYR A 127 -7.58 -40.10 -7.19
C TYR A 127 -8.06 -41.26 -6.31
N ASN A 128 -7.16 -42.22 -6.02
CA ASN A 128 -7.49 -43.38 -5.20
C ASN A 128 -7.86 -42.99 -3.76
N GLU A 129 -7.14 -42.05 -3.16
CA GLU A 129 -7.40 -41.55 -1.81
C GLU A 129 -8.75 -40.80 -1.71
N HIS A 130 -9.19 -40.15 -2.79
CA HIS A 130 -10.41 -39.33 -2.84
C HIS A 130 -11.51 -39.91 -3.73
N THR A 131 -11.50 -41.23 -3.99
CA THR A 131 -12.42 -41.90 -4.93
C THR A 131 -13.90 -41.57 -4.68
N ASN A 132 -14.29 -41.38 -3.40
CA ASN A 132 -15.67 -41.05 -3.01
C ASN A 132 -16.11 -39.64 -3.49
N GLU A 133 -15.17 -38.70 -3.61
CA GLU A 133 -15.45 -37.32 -4.03
C GLU A 133 -15.74 -37.23 -5.53
N PHE A 134 -15.16 -38.15 -6.32
CA PHE A 134 -15.35 -38.24 -7.77
C PHE A 134 -16.61 -38.99 -8.18
N LYS A 135 -17.43 -39.46 -7.23
CA LYS A 135 -18.76 -40.08 -7.47
C LYS A 135 -18.75 -41.19 -8.53
N GLY A 136 -17.65 -41.93 -8.66
CA GLY A 136 -17.49 -43.01 -9.64
C GLY A 136 -17.17 -42.55 -11.07
N GLN A 137 -16.74 -41.31 -11.28
CA GLN A 137 -16.19 -40.87 -12.57
C GLN A 137 -14.89 -41.63 -12.90
N ASP A 138 -14.66 -41.89 -14.19
CA ASP A 138 -13.44 -42.57 -14.63
C ASP A 138 -12.20 -41.69 -14.45
N TYR A 139 -11.07 -42.32 -14.08
CA TYR A 139 -9.79 -41.63 -13.86
C TYR A 139 -9.39 -40.73 -15.04
N LEU A 140 -9.54 -41.21 -16.28
CA LEU A 140 -9.14 -40.44 -17.46
C LEU A 140 -9.98 -39.17 -17.65
N THR A 141 -11.19 -39.14 -17.08
CA THR A 141 -12.07 -37.96 -17.15
C THR A 141 -11.65 -36.88 -16.16
N VAL A 142 -11.11 -37.26 -15.01
CA VAL A 142 -10.76 -36.33 -13.92
C VAL A 142 -9.27 -36.03 -13.81
N ARG A 143 -8.42 -36.83 -14.49
CA ARG A 143 -6.95 -36.76 -14.46
C ARG A 143 -6.42 -35.33 -14.61
N ASP A 144 -6.78 -34.64 -15.69
CA ASP A 144 -6.28 -33.29 -15.96
C ASP A 144 -6.71 -32.28 -14.88
N GLY A 145 -7.92 -32.46 -14.32
CA GLY A 145 -8.42 -31.65 -13.22
C GLY A 145 -7.65 -31.87 -11.92
N ILE A 146 -7.32 -33.13 -11.61
CA ILE A 146 -6.51 -33.50 -10.46
C ILE A 146 -5.08 -32.99 -10.62
N GLU A 147 -4.47 -33.17 -11.79
CA GLU A 147 -3.13 -32.67 -12.08
C GLU A 147 -3.06 -31.15 -11.92
N LYS A 148 -4.03 -30.42 -12.49
CA LYS A 148 -4.14 -28.96 -12.34
C LYS A 148 -4.28 -28.56 -10.87
N TYR A 149 -5.13 -29.25 -10.11
CA TYR A 149 -5.31 -28.97 -8.68
C TYR A 149 -4.02 -29.20 -7.88
N LEU A 150 -3.34 -30.33 -8.09
CA LEU A 150 -2.04 -30.64 -7.48
C LEU A 150 -0.97 -29.61 -7.85
N PHE A 151 -0.96 -29.15 -9.09
CA PHE A 151 -0.07 -28.10 -9.55
C PHE A 151 -0.34 -26.77 -8.85
N GLU A 152 -1.59 -26.33 -8.77
CA GLU A 152 -2.00 -25.11 -8.05
C GLU A 152 -1.67 -25.18 -6.56
N LEU A 153 -1.85 -26.34 -5.92
CA LEU A 153 -1.45 -26.57 -4.53
C LEU A 153 0.05 -26.39 -4.33
N GLU A 154 0.87 -26.98 -5.19
CA GLU A 154 2.32 -26.86 -5.08
C GLU A 154 2.80 -25.45 -5.43
N ILE A 155 2.19 -24.76 -6.41
CA ILE A 155 2.43 -23.33 -6.67
C ILE A 155 2.21 -22.52 -5.40
N ASN A 156 1.05 -22.68 -4.75
CA ASN A 156 0.71 -21.91 -3.56
C ASN A 156 1.71 -22.15 -2.41
N LYS A 157 2.17 -23.39 -2.27
CA LYS A 157 3.19 -23.77 -1.27
C LYS A 157 4.56 -23.15 -1.57
N GLN A 158 5.01 -23.20 -2.82
CA GLN A 158 6.30 -22.63 -3.21
C GLN A 158 6.26 -21.10 -3.20
N LEU A 159 5.15 -20.49 -3.61
CA LEU A 159 4.95 -19.04 -3.53
C LEU A 159 5.00 -18.53 -2.09
N LYS A 160 4.40 -19.24 -1.13
CA LYS A 160 4.50 -18.88 0.29
C LYS A 160 5.94 -18.86 0.79
N LYS A 161 6.72 -19.90 0.47
CA LYS A 161 8.15 -19.96 0.83
C LYS A 161 8.95 -18.84 0.19
N HIS A 162 8.71 -18.62 -1.10
CA HIS A 162 9.38 -17.55 -1.85
C HIS A 162 9.06 -16.17 -1.28
N LEU A 163 7.80 -15.92 -0.91
CA LEU A 163 7.39 -14.70 -0.21
C LEU A 163 8.10 -14.53 1.14
N GLU A 164 8.24 -15.60 1.94
CA GLU A 164 8.99 -15.55 3.19
C GLU A 164 10.45 -15.15 2.97
N GLU A 165 11.09 -15.71 1.93
CA GLU A 165 12.47 -15.36 1.56
C GLU A 165 12.60 -13.90 1.10
N LEU A 166 11.67 -13.42 0.27
CA LEU A 166 11.69 -12.04 -0.21
C LEU A 166 11.41 -11.05 0.93
N ARG A 167 10.44 -11.34 1.80
CA ARG A 167 10.15 -10.53 2.99
C ARG A 167 11.33 -10.49 3.95
N GLY A 168 12.11 -11.55 4.05
CA GLY A 168 13.35 -11.58 4.84
C GLY A 168 14.47 -10.70 4.28
N LYS A 169 14.43 -10.34 2.98
CA LYS A 169 15.40 -9.47 2.31
C LYS A 169 14.95 -8.00 2.24
N ALA A 170 13.65 -7.75 2.33
CA ALA A 170 13.07 -6.41 2.24
C ALA A 170 13.05 -5.70 3.61
N GLU A 171 13.23 -4.39 3.62
CA GLU A 171 13.02 -3.56 4.80
C GLU A 171 11.53 -3.26 4.94
N ILE A 172 10.85 -3.99 5.82
CA ILE A 172 9.40 -3.83 6.05
C ILE A 172 9.16 -3.22 7.44
N LYS A 173 8.50 -2.05 7.47
CA LYS A 173 8.10 -1.38 8.71
C LYS A 173 6.61 -1.07 8.70
N ILE A 174 5.85 -1.80 9.52
CA ILE A 174 4.41 -1.60 9.68
C ILE A 174 4.18 -0.60 10.84
N GLN A 175 3.34 0.41 10.58
CA GLN A 175 3.00 1.50 11.49
C GLN A 175 1.48 1.59 11.69
N LEU A 176 0.79 0.44 11.70
CA LEU A 176 -0.60 0.31 12.14
C LEU A 176 -0.68 0.68 13.62
N THR A 177 -0.79 1.98 13.89
CA THR A 177 -0.96 2.49 15.24
C THR A 177 -2.42 2.29 15.61
N GLY A 178 -2.74 1.12 16.16
CA GLY A 178 -4.00 0.91 16.85
C GLY A 178 -3.98 1.63 18.19
N LYS A 179 -4.32 2.93 18.20
CA LYS A 179 -4.93 3.68 19.31
C LYS A 179 -5.27 5.11 18.91
#